data_AF-A0A068YUH4-F1
#
_entry.id   AF-A0A068YUH4-F1
#
_cell.length_a   1.000
_cell.length_b   1.000
_cell.length_c   1.000
_cell.angle_alpha   90.00
_cell.angle_beta   90.00
_cell.angle_gamma   90.00
#
_symmetry.space_group_name_H-M   'P 1'
#
loop_
_entity.id
_entity.type
_entity.pdbx_description
1 polymer ?
#
loop_
_entity_poly.entity_id
_entity_poly.type
_entity_poly.pdbx_seq_one_letter_code
_entity_poly.pdbx_strand_id
1 'polypeptide(L)'
;MSRGPIRNATGDAFFAWDGDVLVVNILGKPSAGKDAIGKPKGTQLKVSVTATPRGGKATDHMLHFLAPLFGVAVADIEVVFGQENVNKQLRIRAPTKLPAVFAQPLA
;
A
#
# COMPACT_ATOMS: atom_id res chain seq x y z
N MET A 1 29.23 7.20 4.25
CA MET A 1 27.95 6.64 4.74
C MET A 1 26.92 6.83 3.65
N SER A 2 26.78 5.86 2.74
CA SER A 2 25.80 5.94 1.66
C SER A 2 25.29 4.53 1.42
N ARG A 3 24.20 4.13 2.08
CA ARG A 3 23.43 3.00 1.58
C ARG A 3 22.76 3.51 0.31
N GLY A 4 23.23 3.05 -0.85
CA GLY A 4 22.54 3.27 -2.12
C GLY A 4 21.09 2.80 -2.02
N PRO A 5 20.20 3.30 -2.90
CA PRO A 5 18.76 3.06 -2.79
C PRO A 5 18.51 1.56 -2.81
N ILE A 6 18.02 1.01 -1.70
CA ILE A 6 17.67 -0.40 -1.60
C ILE A 6 16.54 -0.60 -2.60
N ARG A 7 16.83 -1.23 -3.74
CA ARG A 7 15.89 -1.54 -4.83
C ARG A 7 14.76 -2.50 -4.42
N ASN A 8 14.66 -2.84 -3.14
CA ASN A 8 13.56 -3.59 -2.52
C ASN A 8 13.44 -3.14 -1.06
N ALA A 9 12.82 -1.99 -0.81
CA ALA A 9 12.60 -1.49 0.55
C ALA A 9 11.90 -2.52 1.47
N THR A 10 11.12 -3.45 0.89
CA THR A 10 10.33 -4.44 1.61
C THR A 10 10.93 -5.86 1.63
N GLY A 11 12.05 -6.12 0.93
CA GLY A 11 12.64 -7.48 0.84
C GLY A 11 11.64 -8.55 0.38
N ASP A 12 11.56 -9.65 1.12
CA ASP A 12 10.63 -10.79 0.88
C ASP A 12 9.24 -10.59 1.50
N ALA A 13 8.98 -9.43 2.12
CA ALA A 13 7.69 -9.06 2.68
C ALA A 13 6.92 -8.08 1.77
N PHE A 14 5.62 -7.93 2.02
CA PHE A 14 4.80 -6.94 1.34
C PHE A 14 4.87 -5.53 1.96
N PHE A 15 5.56 -5.39 3.09
CA PHE A 15 5.78 -4.11 3.74
C PHE A 15 7.10 -4.08 4.50
N ALA A 16 7.58 -2.89 4.81
CA ALA A 16 8.68 -2.64 5.73
C ALA A 16 8.54 -1.25 6.36
N TRP A 17 9.26 -1.04 7.47
CA TRP A 17 9.37 0.26 8.11
C TRP A 17 10.66 0.96 7.72
N ASP A 18 10.56 2.25 7.41
CA ASP A 18 11.65 3.17 7.13
C ASP A 18 11.49 4.38 8.07
N GLY A 19 12.04 4.26 9.28
CA GLY A 19 11.75 5.20 10.37
C GLY A 19 10.29 5.15 10.77
N ASP A 20 9.61 6.30 10.68
CA ASP A 20 8.17 6.46 10.94
C ASP A 20 7.30 6.21 9.69
N VAL A 21 7.91 5.86 8.55
CA VAL A 21 7.20 5.60 7.29
C VAL A 21 6.99 4.10 7.10
N LEU A 22 5.73 3.70 6.91
CA LEU A 22 5.37 2.35 6.48
C LEU A 22 5.41 2.28 4.94
N VAL A 23 6.32 1.50 4.39
CA VAL A 23 6.41 1.22 2.96
C VAL A 23 5.61 -0.04 2.65
N VAL A 24 4.67 0.03 1.71
CA VAL A 24 3.79 -1.11 1.37
C VAL A 24 3.77 -1.33 -0.14
N ASN A 25 4.03 -2.55 -0.58
CA ASN A 25 3.81 -2.95 -1.96
C ASN A 25 2.38 -3.47 -2.11
N ILE A 26 1.63 -2.90 -3.05
CA ILE A 26 0.24 -3.21 -3.32
C ILE A 26 0.10 -3.91 -4.67
N LEU A 27 -0.73 -4.95 -4.69
CA LEU A 27 -1.33 -5.52 -5.89
C LEU A 27 -2.80 -5.09 -5.95
N GLY A 28 -3.07 -4.03 -6.71
CA GLY A 28 -4.39 -3.46 -6.91
C GLY A 28 -5.29 -4.36 -7.75
N LYS A 29 -6.56 -4.44 -7.36
CA LYS A 29 -7.64 -5.09 -8.11
C LYS A 29 -8.78 -4.09 -8.31
N PRO A 30 -8.76 -3.30 -9.40
CA PRO A 30 -9.84 -2.37 -9.71
C PRO A 30 -11.11 -3.11 -10.16
N SER A 31 -12.22 -2.39 -10.26
CA SER A 31 -13.52 -2.93 -10.68
C SER A 31 -13.98 -4.16 -9.88
N ALA A 32 -13.64 -4.21 -8.59
CA ALA A 32 -14.06 -5.29 -7.71
C ALA A 32 -15.50 -5.07 -7.20
N GLY A 33 -16.14 -6.14 -6.73
CA GLY A 33 -17.50 -6.03 -6.16
C GLY A 33 -17.57 -5.27 -4.83
N LYS A 34 -16.44 -5.08 -4.14
CA LYS A 34 -16.33 -4.27 -2.92
C LYS A 34 -14.89 -3.83 -2.67
N ASP A 35 -14.74 -2.76 -1.90
CA ASP A 35 -13.45 -2.32 -1.39
C ASP A 35 -12.99 -3.25 -0.26
N ALA A 36 -11.75 -3.75 -0.33
CA ALA A 36 -11.24 -4.70 0.66
C ALA A 36 -9.72 -4.80 0.68
N ILE A 37 -9.16 -4.99 1.86
CA ILE A 37 -7.81 -5.55 2.05
C ILE A 37 -7.91 -7.08 1.94
N GLY A 38 -7.15 -7.66 1.01
CA GLY A 38 -7.06 -9.10 0.82
C GLY A 38 -5.85 -9.70 1.53
N LYS A 39 -5.60 -10.98 1.25
CA LYS A 39 -4.38 -11.68 1.70
C LYS A 39 -3.17 -11.24 0.86
N PRO A 40 -1.95 -11.23 1.43
CA PRO A 40 -0.72 -11.08 0.66
C PRO A 40 -0.61 -12.14 -0.46
N LYS A 41 0.07 -11.77 -1.55
CA LYS A 41 0.47 -12.66 -2.65
C LYS A 41 1.93 -12.36 -2.96
N GLY A 42 2.83 -13.25 -2.54
CA GLY A 42 4.26 -12.98 -2.58
C GLY A 42 4.58 -11.72 -1.77
N THR A 43 5.35 -10.81 -2.36
CA THR A 43 5.80 -9.55 -1.76
C THR A 43 4.82 -8.39 -1.93
N GLN A 44 3.52 -8.67 -2.15
CA GLN A 44 2.50 -7.64 -2.36
C GLN A 44 1.22 -7.92 -1.59
N LEU A 45 0.61 -6.87 -1.05
CA LEU A 45 -0.71 -6.92 -0.42
C LEU A 45 -1.79 -6.71 -1.47
N LYS A 46 -2.76 -7.62 -1.56
CA LYS A 46 -3.92 -7.41 -2.44
C LYS A 46 -4.83 -6.34 -1.87
N VAL A 47 -5.16 -5.35 -2.68
CA VAL A 47 -6.18 -4.34 -2.35
C VAL A 47 -7.19 -4.27 -3.49
N SER A 48 -8.44 -4.55 -3.17
CA SER A 48 -9.55 -4.46 -4.12
C SER A 48 -10.27 -3.14 -3.96
N VAL A 49 -10.63 -2.52 -5.08
CA VAL A 49 -11.43 -1.31 -5.11
C VAL A 49 -12.50 -1.41 -6.19
N THR A 50 -13.65 -0.80 -5.92
CA THR A 50 -14.81 -0.74 -6.82
C THR A 50 -14.57 0.19 -8.01
N ALA A 51 -13.72 1.21 -7.83
CA ALA A 51 -13.36 2.15 -8.88
C ALA A 51 -12.74 1.49 -10.12
N THR A 52 -13.08 2.00 -11.29
CA THR A 52 -12.56 1.51 -12.59
C THR A 52 -11.16 2.06 -12.87
N PRO A 53 -10.30 1.32 -13.61
CA PRO A 53 -8.92 1.73 -13.87
C PRO A 53 -8.86 2.72 -15.05
N ARG A 54 -9.38 3.94 -14.87
CA ARG A 54 -9.35 4.99 -15.89
C ARG A 54 -8.77 6.27 -15.31
N GLY A 55 -7.65 6.75 -15.88
CA GLY A 55 -7.01 8.03 -15.55
C GLY A 55 -6.74 8.20 -14.05
N GLY A 56 -6.02 7.24 -13.44
CA GLY A 56 -5.67 7.29 -12.01
C GLY A 56 -6.78 7.02 -10.99
N LYS A 57 -8.07 7.09 -11.37
CA LYS A 57 -9.22 7.03 -10.44
C LYS A 57 -9.23 5.83 -9.49
N ALA A 58 -8.81 4.66 -9.96
CA ALA A 58 -8.73 3.46 -9.10
C ALA A 58 -7.68 3.63 -7.99
N THR A 59 -6.59 4.34 -8.26
CA THR A 59 -5.55 4.63 -7.28
C THR A 59 -6.04 5.67 -6.29
N ASP A 60 -6.62 6.77 -6.76
CA ASP A 60 -7.15 7.81 -5.88
C ASP A 60 -8.18 7.22 -4.91
N HIS A 61 -9.12 6.43 -5.43
CA HIS A 61 -10.10 5.71 -4.61
C HIS A 61 -9.44 4.77 -3.61
N MET A 62 -8.37 4.07 -4.00
CA MET A 62 -7.60 3.20 -3.11
C MET A 62 -6.95 3.99 -1.97
N LEU A 63 -6.36 5.15 -2.24
CA LEU A 63 -5.76 5.99 -1.19
C LEU A 63 -6.82 6.46 -0.19
N HIS A 64 -7.98 6.91 -0.69
CA HIS A 64 -9.12 7.29 0.14
C HIS A 64 -9.66 6.13 0.99
N PHE A 65 -9.69 4.92 0.43
CA PHE A 65 -10.08 3.71 1.17
C PHE A 65 -9.06 3.33 2.26
N LEU A 66 -7.76 3.45 1.97
CA LEU A 66 -6.69 3.03 2.89
C LEU A 66 -6.43 4.02 4.03
N ALA A 67 -6.47 5.33 3.76
CA ALA A 67 -6.17 6.39 4.73
C ALA A 67 -6.84 6.20 6.12
N PRO A 68 -8.17 6.01 6.22
CA PRO A 68 -8.81 5.81 7.53
C PRO A 68 -8.42 4.50 8.22
N LEU A 69 -8.01 3.46 7.47
CA LEU A 69 -7.59 2.17 8.01
C LEU A 69 -6.20 2.26 8.68
N PHE A 70 -5.36 3.17 8.19
CA PHE A 70 -4.06 3.47 8.79
C PHE A 70 -4.10 4.65 9.77
N GLY A 71 -5.25 5.33 9.87
CA GLY A 71 -5.41 6.49 10.74
C GLY A 71 -4.54 7.68 10.32
N VAL A 72 -4.44 7.92 9.02
CA VAL A 72 -3.68 9.03 8.41
C VAL A 72 -4.58 9.84 7.45
N ALA A 73 -4.12 11.02 7.04
CA ALA A 73 -4.75 11.71 5.92
C ALA A 73 -4.29 11.11 4.58
N VAL A 74 -5.09 11.31 3.52
CA VAL A 74 -4.69 10.87 2.17
C VAL A 74 -3.38 11.54 1.72
N ALA A 75 -3.15 12.79 2.12
CA ALA A 75 -1.92 13.53 1.82
C ALA A 75 -0.66 12.91 2.46
N ASP A 76 -0.81 12.09 3.50
CA ASP A 76 0.28 11.36 4.14
C ASP A 76 0.59 10.01 3.47
N ILE A 77 -0.17 9.66 2.42
CA ILE A 77 0.08 8.49 1.59
C ILE A 77 0.65 8.94 0.25
N GLU A 78 1.93 8.65 0.05
CA GLU A 78 2.62 8.89 -1.20
C GLU A 78 2.62 7.64 -2.09
N VAL A 79 2.27 7.80 -3.36
CA VAL A 79 2.44 6.76 -4.38
C VAL A 79 3.84 6.91 -4.98
N VAL A 80 4.78 6.05 -4.58
CA VAL A 80 6.17 6.08 -5.08
C VAL A 80 6.22 5.71 -6.57
N PHE A 81 5.44 4.69 -6.94
CA PHE A 81 5.26 4.31 -8.35
C PHE A 81 3.93 3.59 -8.55
N GLY A 82 3.55 3.47 -9.83
CA GLY A 82 2.40 2.67 -10.23
C GLY A 82 1.08 3.42 -10.16
N GLN A 83 1.07 4.74 -10.36
CA GLN A 83 -0.17 5.54 -10.33
C GLN A 83 -1.26 4.98 -11.26
N GLU A 84 -0.89 4.43 -12.41
CA GLU A 84 -1.82 3.78 -13.35
C GLU A 84 -1.61 2.27 -13.50
N ASN A 85 -0.71 1.66 -12.71
CA ASN A 85 -0.41 0.22 -12.76
C ASN A 85 -1.05 -0.50 -11.57
N VAL A 86 -1.47 -1.76 -11.72
CA VAL A 86 -1.96 -2.56 -10.58
C VAL A 86 -0.89 -2.78 -9.51
N ASN A 87 0.38 -2.83 -9.89
CA ASN A 87 1.50 -2.90 -8.96
C ASN A 87 1.87 -1.49 -8.52
N LYS A 88 1.79 -1.23 -7.22
CA LYS A 88 2.09 0.06 -6.62
C LYS A 88 3.03 -0.10 -5.44
N GLN A 89 3.75 0.95 -5.11
CA GLN A 89 4.38 1.10 -3.80
C GLN A 89 3.89 2.38 -3.15
N LEU A 90 3.43 2.25 -1.91
CA LEU A 90 2.95 3.33 -1.09
C LEU A 90 3.94 3.61 0.03
N ARG A 91 4.11 4.87 0.39
CA ARG A 91 4.76 5.31 1.62
C ARG A 91 3.72 6.00 2.48
N ILE A 92 3.45 5.46 3.65
CA ILE A 92 2.43 5.94 4.58
C ILE A 92 3.17 6.54 5.78
N ARG A 93 3.06 7.85 5.96
CA ARG A 93 3.79 8.59 7.00
C ARG A 93 3.09 8.47 8.35
N ALA A 94 3.82 8.06 9.39
CA ALA A 94 3.37 8.00 10.79
C ALA A 94 1.96 7.41 11.00
N PRO A 95 1.65 6.19 10.51
CA PRO A 95 0.32 5.61 10.67
C PRO A 95 0.00 5.33 12.14
N THR A 96 -1.19 5.74 12.57
CA THR A 96 -1.66 5.59 13.96
C THR A 96 -2.49 4.33 14.17
N LYS A 97 -2.86 3.64 13.08
CA LYS A 97 -3.57 2.37 13.08
C LYS A 97 -2.89 1.42 12.11
N LEU A 98 -2.97 0.12 12.40
CA LEU A 98 -2.49 -0.94 11.52
C LEU A 98 -3.60 -1.98 11.32
N PRO A 99 -4.03 -2.24 10.08
CA PRO A 99 -4.95 -3.34 9.81
C PRO A 99 -4.36 -4.68 10.25
N ALA A 100 -5.21 -5.63 10.64
CA ALA A 100 -4.79 -6.93 11.20
C ALA A 100 -3.81 -7.72 10.30
N VAL A 101 -3.85 -7.51 8.98
CA VAL A 101 -2.89 -8.14 8.05
C VAL A 101 -1.43 -7.72 8.29
N PHE A 102 -1.20 -6.56 8.90
CA PHE A 102 0.12 -6.06 9.30
C PHE A 102 0.52 -6.49 10.72
N ALA A 103 -0.42 -7.01 11.51
CA ALA A 103 -0.19 -7.42 12.90
C ALA A 103 0.32 -8.87 13.03
N GLN A 104 0.53 -9.57 11.91
CA GLN A 104 1.02 -10.94 11.95
C GLN A 104 2.54 -10.94 12.18
N PRO A 105 3.05 -11.70 13.17
CA PRO A 105 4.49 -11.78 13.39
C PRO A 105 5.15 -12.39 12.16
N LEU A 106 6.34 -11.88 11.83
CA LEU A 106 7.34 -12.66 11.09
C LEU A 106 7.45 -14.01 11.80
N ALA A 107 7.06 -15.08 11.12
CA ALA A 107 7.37 -16.44 11.56
C ALA A 107 8.89 -16.64 11.51
#